data_AF-A0A4Q6AV08-F1
#
_entry.id   AF-A0A4Q6AV08-F1
#
_cell.length_a   1.000
_cell.length_b   1.000
_cell.length_c   1.000
_cell.angle_alpha   90.00
_cell.angle_beta   90.00
_cell.angle_gamma   90.00
#
_symmetry.space_group_name_H-M   'P 1'
#
loop_
_entity.id
_entity.type
_entity.pdbx_description
1 polymer ?
#
loop_
_entity_poly.entity_id
_entity_poly.type
_entity_poly.pdbx_seq_one_letter_code
_entity_poly.pdbx_strand_id
1 'polypeptide(L)' 'LPVPVNIMPMSIGYLGNSSVATIPTLFDSIRKGNDTRHELAQGDLVMFASVGAGMNINAACYRYTG' A
#
# COMPACT_ATOMS: atom_id res chain seq x y z
N LEU A 1 -21.78 -7.67 1.66
CA LEU A 1 -21.10 -7.03 2.81
C LEU A 1 -20.78 -5.59 2.42
N PRO A 2 -20.88 -4.61 3.33
CA PRO A 2 -20.49 -3.23 3.04
C PRO A 2 -18.98 -3.14 2.78
N VAL A 3 -18.57 -2.17 1.96
CA VAL A 3 -17.15 -1.88 1.71
C VAL A 3 -16.52 -1.37 3.01
N PRO A 4 -15.33 -1.87 3.43
CA PRO A 4 -14.64 -1.37 4.60
C PRO A 4 -14.34 0.13 4.51
N VAL A 5 -14.48 0.82 5.63
CA VAL A 5 -14.03 2.21 5.77
C VAL A 5 -12.49 2.23 5.71
N ASN A 6 -11.91 3.25 5.07
CA ASN A 6 -10.45 3.43 4.92
C ASN A 6 -9.73 2.31 4.17
N ILE A 7 -10.38 1.74 3.15
CA ILE A 7 -9.71 0.82 2.22
C ILE A 7 -8.62 1.56 1.44
N MET A 8 -7.45 0.93 1.33
CA MET A 8 -6.35 1.44 0.52
C MET A 8 -6.80 1.65 -0.94
N PRO A 9 -6.32 2.70 -1.62
CA PRO A 9 -6.71 2.96 -2.99
C PRO A 9 -6.15 1.88 -3.93
N MET A 10 -6.94 1.47 -4.90
CA MET A 10 -6.51 0.50 -5.91
C MET A 10 -5.66 1.19 -6.99
N SER A 11 -4.35 1.31 -6.73
CA SER A 11 -3.40 1.93 -7.66
C SER A 11 -3.38 1.31 -9.05
N ILE A 12 -3.70 0.01 -9.13
CA ILE A 12 -3.86 -0.74 -10.37
C ILE A 12 -4.90 -0.10 -11.31
N GLY A 13 -5.95 0.51 -10.76
CA GLY A 13 -7.02 1.12 -11.55
C GLY A 13 -6.59 2.33 -12.39
N TYR A 14 -5.50 3.01 -11.99
CA TYR A 14 -5.01 4.20 -12.70
C TYR A 14 -3.54 4.12 -13.15
N LEU A 15 -2.71 3.26 -12.55
CA LEU A 15 -1.30 3.02 -12.96
C LEU A 15 -1.08 1.66 -13.64
N GLY A 16 -2.11 0.81 -13.70
CA GLY A 16 -1.96 -0.59 -14.12
C GLY A 16 -1.26 -1.45 -13.07
N ASN A 17 -1.21 -2.75 -13.32
CA ASN A 17 -0.52 -3.70 -12.45
C ASN A 17 0.95 -3.81 -12.88
N SER A 18 1.84 -3.17 -12.14
CA SER A 18 3.29 -3.21 -12.37
C SER A 18 3.98 -4.37 -11.65
N SER A 19 3.21 -5.42 -11.32
CA SER A 19 3.67 -6.58 -10.57
C SER A 19 4.25 -6.15 -9.21
N VAL A 20 5.49 -6.55 -8.91
CA VAL A 20 6.21 -6.26 -7.65
C VAL A 20 6.24 -4.76 -7.32
N ALA A 21 6.25 -3.87 -8.32
CA ALA A 21 6.31 -2.44 -8.11
C ALA A 21 4.99 -1.80 -7.63
N THR A 22 3.87 -2.52 -7.69
CA THR A 22 2.53 -1.98 -7.36
C THR A 22 2.45 -1.46 -5.92
N ILE A 23 2.96 -2.24 -4.97
CA ILE A 23 2.91 -1.93 -3.54
C ILE A 23 3.82 -0.75 -3.15
N PRO A 24 5.12 -0.73 -3.50
CA PRO A 24 5.98 0.42 -3.17
C PRO A 24 5.57 1.70 -3.90
N THR A 25 5.00 1.62 -5.11
CA THR A 25 4.48 2.80 -5.82
C THR A 25 3.30 3.43 -5.08
N LEU A 26 2.38 2.60 -4.56
CA LEU A 26 1.26 3.09 -3.74
C LEU A 26 1.78 3.76 -2.46
N PHE A 27 2.73 3.13 -1.76
CA PHE A 27 3.31 3.71 -0.56
C PHE A 27 3.99 5.06 -0.83
N ASP A 28 4.78 5.18 -1.90
CA ASP A 28 5.42 6.45 -2.27
C ASP A 28 4.39 7.53 -2.62
N SER A 29 3.27 7.16 -3.26
CA SER A 29 2.16 8.08 -3.55
C SER A 29 1.53 8.64 -2.26
N ILE A 30 1.26 7.79 -1.26
CA ILE A 30 0.71 8.21 0.03
C ILE A 30 1.72 9.09 0.76
N ARG A 31 2.98 8.66 0.85
CA ARG A 31 4.06 9.41 1.51
C ARG A 31 4.28 10.80 0.93
N LYS A 32 4.09 10.97 -0.39
CA LYS A 32 4.21 12.27 -1.07
C LYS A 32 2.94 13.14 -0.99
N GLY A 33 1.87 12.65 -0.37
CA GLY A 33 0.60 13.37 -0.28
C GLY A 33 -0.22 13.38 -1.58
N ASN A 34 0.05 12.44 -2.51
CA ASN A 34 -0.71 12.33 -3.76
C ASN A 34 -2.06 11.60 -3.57
N ASP A 35 -2.30 10.96 -2.42
CA ASP A 35 -3.63 10.50 -1.99
C ASP A 35 -4.05 11.33 -0.78
N THR A 36 -5.18 12.03 -0.86
CA THR A 36 -5.65 12.94 0.20
C THR A 36 -6.48 12.25 1.29
N ARG A 37 -6.68 10.94 1.20
CA ARG A 37 -7.49 10.16 2.16
C ARG A 37 -6.63 9.41 3.17
N HIS A 38 -5.34 9.26 2.89
CA HIS A 38 -4.39 8.51 3.69
C HIS A 38 -3.14 9.34 3.92
N GLU A 39 -2.65 9.34 5.16
CA GLU A 39 -1.44 10.04 5.57
C GLU A 39 -0.57 9.10 6.38
N LEU A 40 0.72 9.42 6.48
CA LEU A 40 1.69 8.68 7.29
C LEU A 40 2.30 9.62 8.31
N ALA A 41 2.28 9.21 9.57
CA ALA A 41 2.91 9.91 10.69
C ALA A 41 4.10 9.10 11.23
N GLN A 42 5.12 9.78 11.72
CA GLN A 42 6.24 9.13 12.38
C GLN A 42 5.73 8.25 13.53
N GLY A 43 6.18 7.00 13.57
CA GLY A 43 5.77 6.00 14.55
C GLY A 43 4.70 5.02 14.04
N ASP A 44 4.03 5.32 12.92
CA ASP A 44 3.02 4.45 12.31
C ASP A 44 3.56 3.06 11.99
N LEU A 45 2.70 2.05 12.12
CA LEU A 45 2.99 0.70 11.68
C LEU A 45 2.50 0.50 10.25
N VAL A 46 3.42 0.19 9.34
CA VAL A 46 3.14 -0.07 7.93
C VAL A 46 3.38 -1.55 7.64
N MET A 47 2.38 -2.24 7.12
CA MET A 47 2.49 -3.63 6.69
C MET A 47 2.39 -3.69 5.16
N PHE A 48 3.46 -4.16 4.53
CA PHE A 48 3.42 -4.56 3.13
C PHE A 48 2.98 -6.01 3.06
N ALA A 49 1.99 -6.29 2.22
CA ALA A 49 1.56 -7.64 1.90
C ALA A 49 1.57 -7.84 0.38
N SER A 50 2.02 -9.00 -0.07
CA SER A 50 1.99 -9.35 -1.50
C SER A 50 1.69 -10.83 -1.71
N VAL A 51 1.16 -11.13 -2.90
CA VAL A 51 0.92 -12.49 -3.37
C VAL A 51 1.57 -12.63 -4.75
N GLY A 52 2.40 -13.64 -4.90
CA GLY A 52 3.10 -13.96 -6.15
C GLY A 52 2.63 -15.27 -6.78
N ALA A 53 3.31 -15.68 -7.85
CA ALA A 53 3.07 -16.95 -8.51
C ALA A 53 3.13 -18.13 -7.51
N GLY A 54 2.26 -19.11 -7.69
CA GLY A 54 2.14 -20.26 -6.78
C GLY A 54 1.56 -19.91 -5.41
N MET A 55 0.86 -18.77 -5.29
CA MET A 55 0.29 -18.29 -4.02
C MET A 55 1.34 -18.05 -2.94
N ASN A 56 2.57 -17.69 -3.33
CA ASN A 56 3.59 -17.27 -2.39
C ASN A 56 3.18 -15.94 -1.76
N ILE A 57 3.03 -15.92 -0.43
CA ILE A 57 2.60 -14.75 0.33
C ILE A 57 3.82 -14.17 1.05
N ASN A 58 4.03 -12.86 0.91
CA ASN A 58 5.00 -12.12 1.70
C ASN A 58 4.28 -11.08 2.57
N ALA A 59 4.80 -10.87 3.77
CA ALA A 59 4.35 -9.86 4.71
C ALA A 59 5.55 -9.26 5.44
N ALA A 60 5.71 -7.95 5.37
CA ALA A 60 6.78 -7.23 6.06
C ALA A 60 6.21 -6.02 6.78
N CYS A 61 6.49 -5.93 8.09
CA CYS A 61 6.03 -4.83 8.94
C CYS A 61 7.18 -3.90 9.27
N TYR A 62 6.96 -2.61 9.13
CA TYR A 62 7.92 -1.55 9.44
C TYR A 62 7.28 -0.51 10.35
N ARG A 63 8.11 0.15 11.13
CA ARG A 63 7.74 1.40 11.80
C ARG A 63 8.18 2.56 10.92
N TYR A 64 7.26 3.42 10.52
CA TYR A 64 7.58 4.59 9.71
C TYR A 64 8.34 5.61 10.54
N THR A 65 9.48 6.08 10.04
CA THR A 65 10.41 6.96 10.77
C THR A 65 10.39 8.41 10.31
N GLY A 66 9.63 8.74 9.25
CA GLY A 66 9.73 9.99 8.50
C GLY A 66 10.49 9.79 7.20
#